data_AF-A0A382QA07-F1
#
_entry.id   AF-A0A382QA07-F1
#
_cell.length_a   1.000
_cell.length_b   1.000
_cell.length_c   1.000
_cell.angle_alpha   90.00
_cell.angle_beta   90.00
_cell.angle_gamma   90.00
#
_symmetry.space_group_name_H-M   'P 1'
#
loop_
_entity.id
_entity.type
_entity.pdbx_description
1 polymer ?
#
loop_
_entity_poly.entity_id
_entity_poly.type
_entity_poly.pdbx_seq_one_letter_code
_entity_poly.pdbx_strand_id
1 'polypeptide(L)' 'MRYPDFYNMYQDAIKNTWTVDEIDFSDDLVDLRSQLVPAEKHLVNRLIAFFATGDSIVANNL' A
#
# COMPACT_ATOMS: atom_id res chain seq x y z
N MET A 1 -17.99 14.01 24.06
CA MET A 1 -17.87 12.59 23.63
C MET A 1 -17.16 11.79 24.70
N ARG A 2 -17.47 10.50 24.83
CA ARG A 2 -16.86 9.61 25.84
C ARG A 2 -15.39 9.23 25.54
N TYR A 3 -15.02 9.23 24.26
CA TYR A 3 -13.68 8.86 23.79
C TYR A 3 -13.20 9.83 22.70
N PRO A 4 -12.75 11.03 23.08
CA PRO A 4 -12.37 12.06 22.11
C PRO A 4 -11.14 11.66 21.28
N ASP A 5 -10.16 10.98 21.86
CA ASP A 5 -8.94 10.61 21.15
C ASP A 5 -9.20 9.60 20.03
N PHE A 6 -10.01 8.57 20.30
CA PHE A 6 -10.43 7.61 19.27
C PHE A 6 -11.24 8.28 18.16
N TYR A 7 -12.09 9.25 18.52
CA TYR A 7 -12.85 10.00 17.52
C TYR A 7 -11.93 10.86 16.64
N ASN A 8 -10.92 11.50 17.22
CA ASN A 8 -9.93 12.26 16.48
C ASN A 8 -9.14 11.35 15.51
N MET A 9 -8.72 10.16 15.96
CA MET A 9 -8.05 9.18 15.10
C MET A 9 -8.92 8.74 13.91
N TYR A 10 -10.23 8.54 14.13
CA TYR A 10 -11.18 8.25 13.06
C TYR A 10 -11.29 9.42 12.06
N GLN A 11 -11.38 10.66 12.56
CA GLN A 11 -11.42 11.83 11.68
C GLN A 11 -10.13 11.99 10.87
N ASP A 12 -8.97 11.74 11.48
CA ASP A 12 -7.68 11.78 10.78
C ASP A 12 -7.57 10.67 9.73
N ALA A 13 -8.12 9.48 9.99
CA ALA A 13 -8.20 8.41 9.00
C ALA A 13 -9.05 8.79 7.78
N ILE A 14 -10.20 9.46 7.96
CA ILE A 14 -11.03 9.94 6.83
C ILE A 14 -10.26 10.93 5.96
N LYS A 15 -9.48 11.84 6.57
CA LYS A 15 -8.69 12.83 5.83
C LYS A 15 -7.63 12.17 4.92
N ASN A 16 -7.27 10.92 5.20
CA ASN A 16 -6.30 10.13 4.42
C ASN A 16 -6.97 9.26 3.34
N THR A 17 -8.17 9.60 2.89
CA THR A 17 -8.85 8.88 1.79
C THR A 17 -8.19 9.21 0.46
N TRP A 18 -7.81 8.17 -0.29
CA TRP A 18 -7.32 8.24 -1.68
C TRP A 18 -7.74 6.97 -2.43
N THR A 19 -7.73 7.00 -3.75
CA THR A 19 -8.00 5.82 -4.59
C THR A 19 -6.79 5.39 -5.39
N VAL A 20 -6.71 4.10 -5.75
CA VAL A 20 -5.59 3.56 -6.55
C VAL A 20 -5.46 4.25 -7.90
N ASP A 21 -6.56 4.73 -8.47
CA ASP A 21 -6.59 5.45 -9.75
C ASP A 21 -5.87 6.82 -9.69
N GLU A 22 -5.56 7.34 -8.49
CA GLU A 22 -4.77 8.55 -8.31
C GLU A 22 -3.27 8.34 -8.55
N ILE A 23 -2.82 7.08 -8.66
CA ILE A 23 -1.41 6.72 -8.86
C ILE A 23 -1.15 6.39 -10.33
N ASP A 24 -0.27 7.16 -10.98
CA ASP A 24 0.24 6.84 -12.30
C ASP A 24 1.43 5.88 -12.20
N PHE A 25 1.31 4.73 -12.87
CA PHE A 25 2.35 3.69 -12.95
C PHE A 25 3.08 3.67 -14.29
N SER A 26 2.85 4.65 -15.17
CA SER A 26 3.37 4.65 -16.54
C SER A 26 4.89 4.47 -16.60
N ASP A 27 5.64 5.24 -15.81
CA ASP A 27 7.10 5.16 -15.72
C ASP A 27 7.56 3.91 -14.94
N ASP A 28 6.89 3.57 -13.83
CA ASP A 28 7.23 2.39 -13.01
C ASP A 28 7.19 1.09 -13.83
N LEU A 29 6.23 0.96 -14.75
CA LEU A 29 6.13 -0.21 -15.62
C LEU A 29 7.30 -0.30 -16.61
N VAL A 30 7.83 0.83 -17.08
CA VAL A 30 9.00 0.87 -17.95
C VAL A 30 10.26 0.48 -17.16
N ASP A 31 10.41 1.03 -15.96
CA ASP A 31 11.55 0.76 -15.08
C ASP A 31 11.60 -0.69 -14.62
N LEU A 32 10.45 -1.23 -14.20
CA LEU A 32 10.31 -2.63 -13.80
C LEU A 32 10.68 -3.59 -14.94
N ARG A 33 10.39 -3.22 -16.20
CA ARG A 33 10.70 -4.06 -17.37
C ARG A 33 12.14 -3.93 -17.83
N SER A 34 12.69 -2.72 -17.86
CA SER A 34 13.91 -2.43 -18.61
C SER A 34 15.08 -1.86 -17.81
N GLN A 35 14.84 -1.23 -16.66
CA GLN A 35 15.88 -0.51 -15.92
C GLN A 35 16.42 -1.29 -14.72
N LEU A 36 15.58 -2.03 -14.01
CA LEU A 36 16.00 -2.75 -12.80
C LEU A 36 16.92 -3.94 -13.12
N VAL A 37 17.90 -4.19 -12.26
CA VAL A 37 18.74 -5.39 -12.33
C VAL A 37 17.99 -6.61 -11.77
N PRO A 38 18.40 -7.85 -12.10
CA PRO A 38 17.67 -9.05 -11.64
C PRO A 38 17.46 -9.15 -10.13
N ALA A 39 18.44 -8.71 -9.33
CA ALA A 39 18.34 -8.72 -7.87
C ALA A 39 17.26 -7.73 -7.35
N GLU A 40 17.16 -6.54 -7.95
CA GLU A 40 16.15 -5.53 -7.60
C GLU A 40 14.76 -6.01 -7.98
N LYS A 41 14.59 -6.56 -9.19
CA LYS A 41 13.31 -7.17 -9.61
C LYS A 41 12.88 -8.30 -8.68
N HIS A 42 13.83 -9.15 -8.26
CA HIS A 42 13.55 -10.22 -7.30
C HIS A 42 13.06 -9.67 -5.96
N LEU A 43 13.68 -8.59 -5.46
CA LEU A 43 13.25 -7.92 -4.24
C LEU A 43 11.83 -7.36 -4.37
N VAL A 44 11.55 -6.58 -5.43
CA VAL A 44 10.24 -5.96 -5.67
C VAL A 44 9.14 -7.03 -5.73
N ASN A 45 9.37 -8.12 -6.48
CA ASN A 45 8.41 -9.22 -6.57
C ASN A 45 8.10 -9.87 -5.22
N ARG A 46 9.10 -10.01 -4.34
CA ARG A 46 8.89 -10.58 -2.99
C ARG A 46 8.11 -9.66 -2.09
N LEU A 47 8.37 -8.35 -2.15
CA LEU A 47 7.62 -7.37 -1.38
C LEU A 47 6.14 -7.36 -1.81
N ILE A 48 5.88 -7.31 -3.12
CA ILE A 48 4.50 -7.36 -3.64
C ILE A 48 3.81 -8.65 -3.21
N ALA A 49 4.46 -9.81 -3.36
CA ALA A 49 3.86 -11.10 -2.97
C ALA A 49 3.56 -11.19 -1.46
N PHE A 50 4.43 -10.61 -0.62
CA PHE A 50 4.21 -10.55 0.82
C PHE A 50 2.99 -9.69 1.17
N PHE A 51 2.90 -8.46 0.65
CA PHE A 51 1.80 -7.55 0.96
C PHE A 51 0.46 -7.98 0.34
N ALA A 52 0.49 -8.63 -0.83
CA ALA A 52 -0.72 -9.15 -1.50
C ALA A 52 -1.55 -10.11 -0.63
N THR A 53 -0.94 -10.75 0.37
CA THR A 53 -1.65 -11.61 1.34
C THR A 53 -1.60 -11.06 2.76
N GLY A 54 -0.51 -10.39 3.15
CA GLY A 54 -0.33 -9.82 4.48
C GLY A 54 -1.44 -8.85 4.88
N ASP A 55 -1.87 -7.99 3.96
CA ASP A 55 -2.90 -6.98 4.25
C ASP A 55 -4.25 -7.64 4.56
N SER A 56 -4.59 -8.73 3.87
CA SER A 56 -5.82 -9.49 4.09
C SER A 56 -5.81 -10.23 5.43
N ILE A 57 -4.65 -10.72 5.87
CA ILE A 57 -4.52 -11.39 7.18
C ILE A 57 -4.84 -10.43 8.32
N VAL A 58 -4.29 -9.21 8.27
CA VAL A 58 -4.55 -8.19 9.30
C VAL A 58 -6.01 -7.75 9.24
N ALA A 59 -6.56 -7.51 8.05
CA ALA A 59 -7.96 -7.12 7.88
C ALA A 59 -8.94 -8.17 8.43
N ASN A 60 -8.65 -9.47 8.26
CA ASN A 60 -9.50 -10.55 8.76
C ASN A 60 -9.48 -10.70 10.29
N ASN A 61 -8.48 -10.14 10.98
CA ASN A 61 -8.37 -10.22 12.44
C ASN A 61 -9.04 -9.03 13.16
N LEU A 62 -9.30 -7.93 12.44
CA LEU A 62 -9.98 -6.74 12.96
C LEU A 62 -11.50 -6.98 13.07
#